data_AF-A0A139MV80-F1
#
_entry.id   AF-A0A139MV80-F1
#
_cell.length_a   1.000
_cell.length_b   1.000
_cell.length_c   1.000
_cell.angle_alpha   90.00
_cell.angle_beta   90.00
_cell.angle_gamma   90.00
#
_symmetry.space_group_name_H-M   'P 1'
#
loop_
_entity.id
_entity.type
_entity.pdbx_description
1 polymer ?
#
loop_
_entity_poly.entity_id
_entity_poly.type
_entity_poly.pdbx_seq_one_letter_code
_entity_poly.pdbx_strand_id
1 'polypeptide(L)' 'MKLFNWIFAKNKKQETIQPEFVFESWETKAKRYDDTIKALDMMRGL' A
#
# COMPACT_ATOMS: atom_id res chain seq x y z
N MET A 1 -0.44 12.72 40.82
CA MET A 1 -0.01 11.36 40.41
C MET A 1 -0.99 10.64 39.48
N LYS A 2 -2.32 10.70 39.64
CA LYS A 2 -3.27 9.97 38.78
C LYS A 2 -3.53 10.59 37.38
N LEU A 3 -3.38 11.92 37.27
CA LEU A 3 -3.68 12.64 36.02
C LEU A 3 -2.65 12.38 34.91
N PHE A 4 -1.38 12.26 35.28
CA PHE A 4 -0.29 11.99 34.33
C PHE A 4 -0.42 10.60 33.69
N ASN A 5 -0.80 9.59 34.46
CA ASN A 5 -0.98 8.22 33.94
C ASN A 5 -2.06 8.12 32.86
N TRP A 6 -3.07 9.00 32.86
CA TRP A 6 -4.14 8.99 31.86
C TRP A 6 -3.70 9.55 30.50
N ILE A 7 -2.84 10.58 30.50
CA ILE A 7 -2.28 11.17 29.27
C ILE A 7 -1.41 10.13 28.54
N PHE A 8 -0.64 9.32 29.28
CA PHE A 8 0.19 8.26 28.72
C PHE A 8 -0.54 6.92 28.49
N ALA A 9 -1.76 6.74 29.01
CA ALA A 9 -2.56 5.54 28.77
C ALA A 9 -3.08 5.44 27.32
N LYS A 10 -3.05 6.54 26.56
CA LYS A 10 -3.40 6.58 25.12
C LYS A 10 -2.23 6.25 24.19
N ASN A 11 -1.24 5.49 24.66
CA ASN A 11 -0.33 4.77 23.77
C ASN A 11 -1.05 3.58 23.12
N LYS A 12 -2.20 3.82 22.45
CA LYS A 12 -2.62 2.93 21.37
C LYS A 12 -1.56 3.13 20.30
N LYS A 13 -0.54 2.26 20.35
CA LYS A 13 0.46 2.09 19.31
C LYS A 13 -0.29 2.23 18.00
N GLN A 14 0.00 3.30 17.27
CA GLN A 14 -0.62 3.56 15.99
C GLN A 14 -0.24 2.38 15.12
N GLU A 15 -1.16 1.43 14.95
CA GLU A 15 -0.97 0.33 14.03
C GLU A 15 -0.69 0.96 12.69
N THR A 16 0.43 0.58 12.07
CA THR A 16 0.89 1.13 10.81
C THR A 16 -0.17 0.82 9.76
N ILE A 17 -1.04 1.80 9.49
CA ILE A 17 -2.07 1.74 8.43
C ILE A 17 -1.38 1.66 7.06
N GLN A 18 -0.11 2.06 6.99
CA GLN A 18 0.66 2.07 5.77
C GLN A 18 1.06 0.65 5.39
N PRO A 19 0.76 0.21 4.16
CA PRO A 19 1.21 -1.08 3.67
C PRO A 19 2.74 -1.14 3.71
N GLU A 20 3.26 -2.30 4.05
CA GLU A 20 4.70 -2.55 4.07
C GLU A 20 5.28 -2.27 2.67
N PHE A 21 6.40 -1.55 2.63
CA PHE A 21 7.07 -1.28 1.37
C PHE A 21 7.66 -2.58 0.83
N VAL A 22 7.05 -3.12 -0.22
CA VAL A 22 7.57 -4.29 -0.93
C VAL A 22 8.43 -3.80 -2.08
N PHE A 23 9.73 -4.10 -2.03
CA PHE A 23 10.62 -3.86 -3.15
C PHE A 23 10.22 -4.76 -4.32
N GLU A 24 9.81 -4.15 -5.41
CA GLU A 24 9.49 -4.83 -6.66
C GLU A 24 10.54 -4.48 -7.71
N SER A 25 10.98 -5.48 -8.49
CA SER A 25 11.92 -5.23 -9.58
C SER A 25 11.29 -4.36 -10.67
N TRP A 26 12.12 -3.53 -11.31
CA TRP A 26 11.69 -2.70 -12.44
C TRP A 26 11.04 -3.53 -13.55
N GLU A 27 11.59 -4.71 -13.84
CA GLU A 27 11.08 -5.64 -14.83
C GLU A 27 9.64 -6.11 -14.54
N THR A 28 9.35 -6.46 -13.28
CA THR A 28 8.00 -6.90 -12.89
C THR A 28 6.99 -5.76 -13.06
N LYS A 29 7.39 -4.53 -12.72
CA LYS A 29 6.56 -3.34 -12.88
C LYS A 29 6.30 -3.04 -14.36
N ALA A 30 7.32 -3.11 -15.22
CA ALA A 30 7.18 -2.90 -16.65
C ALA A 30 6.22 -3.93 -17.29
N LYS A 31 6.37 -5.21 -16.95
CA LYS A 31 5.49 -6.28 -17.45
C LYS A 31 4.02 -6.02 -17.10
N ARG A 32 3.71 -5.55 -15.89
CA ARG A 32 2.32 -5.22 -15.52
C ARG A 32 1.74 -4.14 -16.42
N TYR A 33 2.49 -3.09 -16.73
CA TYR A 33 2.01 -2.04 -17.63
C TYR A 33 1.72 -2.58 -19.03
N ASP A 34 2.63 -3.39 -19.59
CA ASP A 34 2.41 -4.04 -20.89
C ASP A 34 1.16 -4.92 -20.90
N ASP A 35 0.97 -5.72 -19.85
CA ASP A 35 -0.21 -6.58 -19.69
C ASP A 35 -1.50 -5.73 -19.60
N THR A 36 -1.44 -4.58 -18.91
CA THR A 36 -2.59 -3.67 -18.78
C THR A 36 -2.96 -3.02 -20.12
N ILE A 37 -1.96 -2.59 -20.90
CA ILE A 37 -2.17 -2.01 -22.24
C ILE A 37 -2.79 -3.06 -23.16
N LYS A 38 -2.24 -4.29 -23.19
CA LYS A 38 -2.80 -5.39 -23.97
C LYS A 38 -4.26 -5.68 -23.61
N ALA A 39 -4.59 -5.67 -22.31
CA ALA A 39 -5.97 -5.87 -21.86
C ALA A 39 -6.90 -4.76 -22.36
N LEU A 40 -6.47 -3.50 -22.30
CA LEU A 40 -7.25 -2.36 -22.80
C LEU A 40 -7.44 -2.40 -24.32
N ASP A 41 -6.40 -2.77 -25.07
CA ASP A 41 -6.48 -2.92 -26.52
C ASP A 41 -7.45 -4.05 -26.91
N MET A 42 -7.42 -5.18 -26.19
CA MET A 42 -8.39 -6.26 -26.39
C MET A 42 -9.83 -5.82 -26.10
N MET A 43 -10.04 -4.99 -25.08
CA MET A 43 -11.37 -4.44 -24.76
C MET A 43 -11.85 -3.40 -25.78
N ARG A 44 -10.94 -2.68 -26.45
CA ARG A 44 -11.27 -1.67 -27.45
C ARG A 44 -11.53 -2.27 -28.84
N GLY A 45 -11.04 -3.49 -29.10
CA GLY A 45 -11.20 -4.20 -30.37
C GLY A 45 -12.43 -5.11 -30.49
N LEU A 46 -13.29 -5.15 -29.47
CA LEU A 46 -14.62 -5.78 -29.46
C LEU A 46 -15.72 -4.71 -29.57
#